data_AF-A0A1H9T912-F1
#
_entry.id   AF-A0A1H9T912-F1
#
_cell.length_a   1.000
_cell.length_b   1.000
_cell.length_c   1.000
_cell.angle_alpha   90.00
_cell.angle_beta   90.00
_cell.angle_gamma   90.00
#
_symmetry.space_group_name_H-M   'P 1'
#
loop_
_entity.id
_entity.type
_entity.pdbx_description
1 polymer ?
#
loop_
_entity_poly.entity_id
_entity_poly.type
_entity_poly.pdbx_seq_one_letter_code
_entity_poly.pdbx_strand_id
1 'polypeptide(L)'
;MLLKRKKKRYIKVTLDTDVLYDGLWDNLPIAEDIIIQKSIEFFNDKEPCAIHRGAVQIRLIAELDNMLSDPQFKDLFCAYTGFSGQCELSFSQQ
;
A
#
# COMPACT_ATOMS: atom_id res chain seq x y z
N MET A 1 -7.38 27.90 -11.59
CA MET A 1 -7.75 26.88 -10.58
C MET A 1 -6.54 26.66 -9.68
N LEU A 2 -6.64 27.00 -8.39
CA LEU A 2 -5.61 26.66 -7.40
C LEU A 2 -5.72 25.15 -7.12
N LEU A 3 -4.76 24.37 -7.60
CA LEU A 3 -4.62 22.96 -7.22
C LEU A 3 -4.37 22.91 -5.71
N LYS A 4 -5.40 22.58 -4.92
CA LYS A 4 -5.25 22.33 -3.49
C LYS A 4 -4.28 21.15 -3.34
N ARG A 5 -3.12 21.39 -2.74
CA ARG A 5 -2.15 20.35 -2.43
C ARG A 5 -2.82 19.33 -1.50
N LYS A 6 -2.98 18.09 -1.96
CA LYS A 6 -3.52 16.99 -1.14
C LYS A 6 -2.57 16.82 0.06
N LYS A 7 -3.12 16.81 1.28
CA LYS A 7 -2.33 16.57 2.50
C LYS A 7 -1.66 15.20 2.40
N LYS A 8 -0.40 15.09 2.82
CA LYS A 8 0.31 13.82 2.76
C LYS A 8 -0.10 12.98 3.97
N ARG A 9 -0.47 11.72 3.73
CA ARG A 9 -0.77 10.75 4.77
C ARG A 9 0.51 9.98 5.09
N TYR A 10 0.80 9.83 6.37
CA TYR A 10 1.87 8.97 6.86
C TYR A 10 1.25 7.80 7.63
N ILE A 11 1.93 6.66 7.58
CA ILE A 11 1.54 5.44 8.29
C ILE A 11 2.75 4.87 9.02
N LYS A 12 2.52 4.47 10.26
CA LYS A 12 3.41 3.66 11.07
C LYS A 12 2.80 2.28 11.25
N VAL A 13 3.59 1.25 10.95
CA VAL A 13 3.25 -0.16 11.10
C VAL A 13 4.18 -0.74 12.15
N THR A 14 3.62 -1.24 13.24
CA THR A 14 4.38 -1.86 14.34
C THR A 14 3.91 -3.28 14.58
N LEU A 15 4.83 -4.16 14.98
CA LEU A 15 4.53 -5.49 15.48
C LEU A 15 5.27 -5.66 16.81
N ASP A 16 4.53 -5.87 17.88
CA ASP A 16 5.04 -5.84 19.26
C ASP A 16 5.81 -4.54 19.57
N THR A 17 7.14 -4.60 19.60
CA THR A 17 8.02 -3.43 19.82
C THR A 17 8.74 -2.95 18.56
N ASP A 18 8.65 -3.70 17.46
CA ASP A 18 9.38 -3.43 16.23
C ASP A 18 8.58 -2.53 15.28
N VAL A 19 9.26 -1.56 14.68
CA VAL A 19 8.70 -0.72 13.62
C VAL A 19 8.99 -1.39 12.28
N LEU A 20 7.95 -1.95 11.65
CA LEU A 20 8.04 -2.57 10.34
C LEU A 20 8.07 -1.54 9.20
N TYR A 21 7.38 -0.41 9.40
CA TYR A 21 7.34 0.70 8.45
C TYR A 21 6.99 2.01 9.16
N ASP A 22 7.65 3.10 8.78
CA ASP A 22 7.32 4.46 9.21
C ASP A 22 7.58 5.42 8.05
N GLY A 23 6.53 5.88 7.38
CA GLY A 23 6.70 6.61 6.14
C GLY A 23 5.40 7.07 5.48
N LEU A 24 5.54 7.48 4.23
CA LEU A 24 4.43 7.98 3.42
C LEU A 24 3.50 6.83 3.01
N TRP A 25 2.19 7.06 3.16
CA TRP A 25 1.16 6.13 2.67
C TRP A 25 1.35 5.76 1.20
N ASP A 26 1.69 6.74 0.35
CA ASP A 26 1.90 6.54 -1.09
C ASP A 26 3.16 5.70 -1.41
N ASN A 27 4.03 5.47 -0.43
CA ASN A 27 5.26 4.67 -0.55
C ASN A 27 5.18 3.36 0.25
N LEU A 28 3.96 2.89 0.57
CA LEU A 28 3.77 1.63 1.27
C LEU A 28 4.43 0.48 0.48
N PRO A 29 5.22 -0.39 1.13
CA PRO A 29 5.81 -1.54 0.46
C PRO A 29 4.71 -2.54 0.12
N ILE A 30 4.61 -2.88 -1.16
CA ILE A 30 3.76 -3.98 -1.63
C ILE A 30 4.65 -5.21 -1.79
N ALA A 31 4.16 -6.36 -1.35
CA ALA A 31 4.90 -7.61 -1.47
C ALA A 31 5.21 -7.95 -2.93
N GLU A 32 6.41 -8.47 -3.18
CA GLU A 32 6.94 -8.67 -4.54
C GLU A 32 6.09 -9.65 -5.37
N ASP A 33 5.63 -10.73 -4.73
CA ASP A 33 4.74 -11.72 -5.33
C ASP A 33 3.40 -11.10 -5.74
N ILE A 34 2.87 -10.18 -4.93
CA ILE A 34 1.64 -9.43 -5.26
C ILE A 34 1.88 -8.48 -6.45
N ILE A 35 3.03 -7.79 -6.51
CA ILE A 35 3.39 -6.95 -7.66
C ILE A 35 3.44 -7.78 -8.95
N ILE A 36 4.08 -8.95 -8.92
CA ILE A 36 4.17 -9.84 -10.09
C ILE A 36 2.78 -10.35 -10.46
N GLN A 37 2.02 -10.88 -9.51
CA GLN A 37 0.67 -11.39 -9.74
C GLN A 37 -0.24 -10.33 -10.39
N LYS A 38 -0.25 -9.12 -9.84
CA LYS A 38 -1.08 -8.02 -10.33
C LYS A 38 -0.57 -7.44 -11.64
N SER A 39 0.73 -7.54 -11.92
CA SER A 39 1.29 -7.19 -13.22
C SER A 39 0.84 -8.16 -14.31
N ILE A 40 0.78 -9.45 -14.02
CA ILE A 40 0.20 -10.46 -14.92
C ILE A 40 -1.29 -10.19 -15.12
N GLU A 41 -2.03 -9.92 -14.04
CA GLU A 41 -3.48 -9.68 -14.10
C GLU A 41 -3.84 -8.42 -14.91
N PHE A 42 -3.13 -7.31 -14.69
CA PHE A 42 -3.48 -6.01 -15.28
C PHE A 42 -2.82 -5.76 -16.63
N PHE A 43 -1.65 -6.34 -16.88
CA PHE A 43 -0.82 -6.04 -18.04
C PHE A 43 -0.36 -7.29 -18.81
N ASN A 44 -0.68 -8.49 -18.35
CA ASN A 44 -0.15 -9.76 -18.88
C ASN A 44 1.39 -9.78 -18.88
N ASP A 45 2.01 -9.14 -17.88
CA ASP A 45 3.45 -9.00 -17.75
C ASP A 45 3.99 -9.79 -16.55
N LYS A 46 4.70 -10.88 -16.85
CA LYS A 46 5.30 -11.80 -15.87
C LYS A 46 6.64 -11.30 -15.30
N GLU A 47 7.31 -10.38 -15.99
CA GLU A 47 8.62 -9.84 -15.60
C GLU A 47 8.54 -8.30 -15.64
N PRO A 48 7.69 -7.70 -14.79
CA PRO A 48 7.31 -6.31 -14.93
C PRO A 48 8.50 -5.38 -14.76
N CYS A 49 8.63 -4.43 -15.68
CA CYS A 49 9.60 -3.36 -15.58
C CYS A 49 9.18 -2.33 -14.52
N ALA A 50 10.07 -1.39 -14.18
CA ALA A 50 9.81 -0.38 -13.16
C ALA A 50 8.52 0.45 -13.41
N ILE A 51 8.16 0.67 -14.68
CA ILE A 51 6.95 1.42 -15.04
C ILE A 51 5.68 0.62 -14.70
N HIS A 52 5.61 -0.67 -15.07
CA HIS A 52 4.47 -1.53 -14.73
C HIS A 52 4.38 -1.76 -13.22
N ARG A 53 5.51 -1.95 -12.54
CA ARG A 53 5.57 -2.06 -11.08
C ARG A 53 4.99 -0.82 -10.39
N GLY A 54 5.42 0.37 -10.82
CA GLY A 54 4.89 1.62 -10.30
C GLY A 54 3.38 1.78 -10.56
N ALA A 55 2.91 1.40 -11.75
CA ALA A 55 1.48 1.46 -12.08
C ALA A 55 0.63 0.52 -11.20
N VAL A 56 1.09 -0.72 -10.96
CA VAL A 56 0.45 -1.65 -10.03
C VAL A 56 0.42 -1.04 -8.62
N GLN A 57 1.57 -0.58 -8.10
CA GLN A 57 1.64 -0.02 -6.76
C GLN A 57 0.67 1.15 -6.55
N ILE A 58 0.63 2.10 -7.48
CA ILE A 58 -0.31 3.24 -7.43
C ILE A 58 -1.76 2.76 -7.37
N ARG A 59 -2.10 1.75 -8.18
CA ARG A 59 -3.45 1.19 -8.21
C ARG A 59 -3.81 0.49 -6.89
N LEU A 60 -2.95 -0.36 -6.36
CA LEU A 60 -3.21 -1.09 -5.11
C LEU A 60 -3.30 -0.15 -3.90
N ILE A 61 -2.49 0.91 -3.87
CA ILE A 61 -2.59 1.95 -2.83
C ILE A 61 -3.92 2.70 -2.95
N ALA A 62 -4.39 3.00 -4.16
CA ALA A 62 -5.70 3.63 -4.35
C ALA A 62 -6.86 2.72 -3.91
N GLU A 63 -6.76 1.41 -4.16
CA GLU A 63 -7.72 0.41 -3.65
C GLU A 63 -7.74 0.40 -2.12
N LEU A 64 -6.57 0.40 -1.46
CA LEU A 64 -6.46 0.50 -0.01
C LEU A 64 -7.06 1.82 0.54
N ASP A 65 -6.83 2.95 -0.14
CA ASP A 65 -7.38 4.26 0.27
C ASP A 65 -8.92 4.23 0.27
N ASN A 66 -9.51 3.63 -0.76
CA ASN A 66 -10.96 3.47 -0.88
C ASN A 66 -11.55 2.56 0.22
N MET A 67 -10.73 1.66 0.77
CA MET A 67 -11.14 0.71 1.80
C MET A 67 -10.83 1.15 3.22
N LEU A 68 -10.23 2.33 3.47
CA LEU A 68 -9.82 2.75 4.83
C LEU A 68 -10.93 2.73 5.88
N SER A 69 -12.18 2.91 5.47
CA SER A 69 -13.35 2.87 6.35
C SER A 69 -14.04 1.50 6.41
N ASP A 70 -13.58 0.53 5.60
CA ASP A 70 -14.16 -0.80 5.50
C ASP A 70 -13.58 -1.73 6.58
N PRO A 71 -14.40 -2.55 7.26
CA PRO A 71 -13.91 -3.52 8.23
C PRO A 71 -12.87 -4.50 7.68
N GLN A 72 -12.92 -4.83 6.39
CA GLN A 72 -11.99 -5.74 5.71
C GLN A 72 -10.69 -5.06 5.27
N PHE A 73 -10.53 -3.76 5.55
CA PHE A 73 -9.31 -3.00 5.24
C PHE A 73 -8.06 -3.73 5.69
N LYS A 74 -8.05 -4.22 6.94
CA LYS A 74 -6.86 -4.82 7.54
C LYS A 74 -6.46 -6.09 6.81
N ASP A 75 -7.42 -6.90 6.38
CA ASP A 75 -7.16 -8.13 5.64
C ASP A 75 -6.55 -7.82 4.28
N LEU A 76 -7.10 -6.84 3.54
CA LEU A 76 -6.55 -6.43 2.25
C LEU A 76 -5.15 -5.81 2.41
N PHE A 77 -4.97 -4.96 3.42
CA PHE A 77 -3.67 -4.36 3.73
C PHE A 77 -2.61 -5.44 3.96
N CYS A 78 -2.91 -6.46 4.77
CA CYS A 78 -1.98 -7.56 5.02
C CYS A 78 -1.74 -8.38 3.75
N ALA A 79 -2.78 -8.65 2.97
CA ALA A 79 -2.66 -9.38 1.70
C ALA A 79 -1.75 -8.67 0.69
N TYR A 80 -1.78 -7.33 0.63
CA TYR A 80 -0.96 -6.55 -0.30
C TYR A 80 0.47 -6.30 0.19
N THR A 81 0.63 -6.07 1.49
CA THR A 81 1.94 -5.68 2.05
C THR A 81 2.77 -6.87 2.54
N GLY A 82 2.13 -8.02 2.79
CA GLY A 82 2.75 -9.16 3.45
C GLY A 82 2.98 -8.95 4.95
N PHE A 83 2.51 -7.85 5.54
CA PHE A 83 2.60 -7.64 6.99
C PHE A 83 1.68 -8.59 7.75
N SER A 84 2.07 -8.96 8.97
CA SER A 84 1.28 -9.82 9.84
C SER A 84 -0.05 -9.15 10.21
N GLY A 85 -1.15 -9.92 10.26
CA GLY A 85 -2.46 -9.44 10.75
C GLY A 85 -2.45 -8.95 12.20
N GLN A 86 -1.40 -9.27 12.96
CA GLN A 86 -1.17 -8.80 14.32
C GLN A 86 -0.55 -7.40 14.39
N CYS A 87 -0.16 -6.81 13.25
CA CYS A 87 0.43 -5.47 13.26
C CYS A 87 -0.60 -4.40 13.69
N GLU A 88 -0.08 -3.34 14.30
CA GLU A 88 -0.82 -2.13 14.62
C GLU A 88 -0.52 -1.04 13.59
N LEU A 89 -1.56 -0.32 13.18
CA LEU A 89 -1.49 0.73 12.16
C LEU A 89 -1.84 2.07 12.80
N SER A 90 -0.92 3.03 12.71
CA SER A 90 -1.14 4.40 13.18
C SER A 90 -0.99 5.38 12.02
N PHE A 91 -2.01 6.21 11.81
CA PHE A 91 -2.04 7.20 10.74
C PHE A 91 -1.79 8.60 11.27
N SER A 92 -1.03 9.40 10.50
CA SER A 92 -0.86 10.83 10.75
C SER A 92 -0.95 11.65 9.47
N GLN A 93 -1.26 12.93 9.59
CA GLN A 93 -1.33 13.87 8.46
C GLN A 93 -0.36 15.02 8.69
N GLN A 94 0.40 15.38 7.64
CA GLN A 94 1.20 16.61 7.57
C GLN A 94 0.81 17.43 6.33
#